data_AF-A0A1C8CJL1-F1
#
_entry.id   AF-A0A1C8CJL1-F1
#
_cell.length_a   1.000
_cell.length_b   1.000
_cell.length_c   1.000
_cell.angle_alpha   90.00
_cell.angle_beta   90.00
_cell.angle_gamma   90.00
#
_symmetry.space_group_name_H-M   'P 1'
#
loop_
_entity.id
_entity.type
_entity.pdbx_description
1 polymer ?
#
loop_
_entity_poly.entity_id
_entity_poly.type
_entity_poly.pdbx_seq_one_letter_code
_entity_poly.pdbx_strand_id
1 'polypeptide(L)'
;NWDSVFTTGSLEDERDLVAKCFFECVLEKTGAMDEKGNINSDTTKALFLASQEGTGPAIEGHDELIDMCVPGRDEEDICEKGYALVKCVTMEELSRRQAGK
;
A
#
# COMPACT_ATOMS: atom_id res chain seq x y z
N ASN A 1 -1.03 16.44 3.90
CA ASN A 1 0.21 16.38 3.09
C ASN A 1 0.49 14.90 2.78
N TRP A 2 0.70 14.52 1.51
CA TRP A 2 0.97 13.12 1.13
C TRP A 2 2.36 12.63 1.52
N ASP A 3 3.31 13.54 1.77
CA ASP A 3 4.68 13.21 2.15
C ASP A 3 4.75 12.32 3.40
N SER A 4 3.81 12.49 4.34
CA SER A 4 3.75 11.69 5.57
C SER A 4 3.62 10.21 5.25
N VAL A 5 2.82 9.84 4.25
CA VAL A 5 2.63 8.43 3.88
C VAL A 5 3.95 7.86 3.35
N PHE A 6 4.62 8.57 2.44
CA PHE A 6 5.85 8.06 1.83
C PHE A 6 7.07 8.08 2.77
N THR A 7 7.03 8.87 3.83
CA THR A 7 8.16 8.98 4.79
C THR A 7 7.94 8.17 6.08
N THR A 8 6.69 7.96 6.50
CA THR A 8 6.35 7.27 7.76
C THR A 8 5.46 6.05 7.57
N GLY A 9 4.88 5.87 6.39
CA GLY A 9 3.87 4.85 6.12
C GLY A 9 2.46 5.20 6.62
N SER A 10 2.22 6.41 7.14
CA SER A 10 0.92 6.81 7.71
C SER A 10 0.48 8.21 7.28
N LEU A 11 -0.83 8.44 7.22
CA LEU A 11 -1.43 9.75 7.08
C LEU A 11 -1.20 10.60 8.34
N GLU A 12 -1.13 11.91 8.15
CA GLU A 12 -1.02 12.86 9.26
C GLU A 12 -2.32 12.92 10.09
N ASP A 13 -3.48 12.88 9.43
CA ASP A 13 -4.78 12.66 10.07
C ASP A 13 -5.36 11.31 9.60
N GLU A 14 -5.34 10.33 10.50
CA GLU A 14 -5.90 8.99 10.30
C GLU A 14 -7.43 8.98 10.21
N ARG A 15 -8.11 10.13 10.26
CA ARG A 15 -9.55 10.26 10.04
C ARG A 15 -9.88 10.91 8.69
N ASP A 16 -8.87 11.27 7.90
CA ASP A 16 -9.07 11.87 6.58
C ASP A 16 -9.57 10.82 5.58
N LEU A 17 -10.88 10.65 5.52
CA LEU A 17 -11.54 9.70 4.62
C LEU A 17 -11.28 10.01 3.15
N VAL A 18 -11.13 11.29 2.79
CA VAL A 18 -10.84 11.68 1.39
C VAL A 18 -9.47 11.15 0.97
N ALA A 19 -8.47 11.28 1.85
CA ALA A 19 -7.14 10.75 1.59
C ALA A 19 -7.14 9.20 1.53
N LYS A 20 -7.92 8.53 2.38
CA LYS A 20 -8.06 7.07 2.35
C LYS A 20 -8.73 6.57 1.06
N CYS A 21 -9.83 7.21 0.67
CA CYS A 21 -10.55 6.84 -0.56
C CYS A 21 -9.73 7.13 -1.83
N PHE A 22 -8.78 8.07 -1.80
CA PHE A 22 -7.86 8.24 -2.92
C PHE A 22 -7.01 6.97 -3.15
N PHE A 23 -6.52 6.33 -2.09
CA PHE A 23 -5.74 5.09 -2.23
C PHE A 23 -6.58 3.94 -2.76
N GLU A 24 -7.79 3.78 -2.23
CA GLU A 24 -8.77 2.84 -2.77
C GLU A 24 -9.02 3.10 -4.26
N CYS A 25 -9.29 4.33 -4.67
CA CYS A 25 -9.53 4.69 -6.07
C CYS A 25 -8.34 4.36 -6.98
N VAL A 26 -7.10 4.59 -6.53
CA VAL A 26 -5.90 4.21 -7.29
C VAL A 26 -5.79 2.68 -7.42
N LEU A 27 -6.02 1.95 -6.34
CA LEU A 27 -6.02 0.48 -6.36
C LEU A 27 -7.13 -0.08 -7.27
N GLU A 28 -8.31 0.54 -7.27
CA GLU A 28 -9.42 0.16 -8.13
C GLU A 28 -9.07 0.40 -9.60
N LYS A 29 -8.59 1.60 -9.94
CA LYS A 29 -8.26 1.99 -11.32
C LYS A 29 -7.11 1.19 -11.91
N THR A 30 -6.23 0.66 -11.08
CA THR A 30 -5.12 -0.21 -11.50
C THR A 30 -5.50 -1.69 -11.52
N GLY A 31 -6.67 -2.05 -10.98
CA GLY A 31 -7.13 -3.44 -10.86
C GLY A 31 -6.51 -4.22 -9.70
N ALA A 32 -5.75 -3.54 -8.83
CA ALA A 32 -5.22 -4.13 -7.60
C ALA A 32 -6.32 -4.40 -6.57
N MET A 33 -7.42 -3.64 -6.63
CA MET A 33 -8.64 -3.84 -5.85
C MET A 33 -9.86 -3.80 -6.78
N ASP A 34 -10.92 -4.53 -6.47
CA ASP A 34 -12.21 -4.39 -7.16
C ASP A 34 -13.19 -3.50 -6.37
N GLU A 35 -14.33 -3.14 -6.97
CA GLU A 35 -15.37 -2.31 -6.34
C GLU A 35 -15.97 -2.91 -5.05
N LYS A 36 -15.69 -4.18 -4.75
CA LYS A 36 -16.12 -4.87 -3.53
C LYS A 36 -15.01 -4.93 -2.47
N GLY A 37 -13.85 -4.34 -2.75
CA GLY A 37 -12.68 -4.37 -1.88
C GLY A 37 -11.88 -5.68 -1.92
N ASN A 38 -12.09 -6.55 -2.92
CA ASN A 38 -11.26 -7.73 -3.09
C ASN A 38 -9.92 -7.34 -3.70
N ILE A 39 -8.82 -7.76 -3.08
CA ILE A 39 -7.46 -7.40 -3.50
C ILE A 39 -6.89 -8.50 -4.39
N ASN A 40 -6.36 -8.12 -5.56
CA ASN A 40 -5.60 -8.99 -6.45
C ASN A 40 -4.12 -8.92 -6.10
N SER A 41 -3.56 -9.99 -5.51
CA SER A 41 -2.16 -10.02 -5.06
C SER A 41 -1.17 -9.81 -6.22
N ASP A 42 -1.38 -10.45 -7.38
CA ASP A 42 -0.44 -10.36 -8.51
C ASP A 42 -0.40 -8.93 -9.09
N THR A 43 -1.57 -8.30 -9.25
CA THR A 43 -1.63 -6.90 -9.69
C THR A 43 -1.07 -5.95 -8.63
N THR A 44 -1.28 -6.24 -7.35
CA THR A 44 -0.70 -5.47 -6.23
C THR A 44 0.83 -5.54 -6.26
N LYS A 45 1.41 -6.73 -6.47
CA LYS A 45 2.86 -6.90 -6.62
C LYS A 45 3.40 -6.07 -7.77
N ALA A 46 2.78 -6.13 -8.95
CA ALA A 46 3.20 -5.36 -10.10
C ALA A 46 3.10 -3.83 -9.85
N LEU A 47 2.01 -3.38 -9.24
CA LEU A 47 1.77 -1.97 -8.95
C LEU A 47 2.82 -1.39 -7.99
N PHE A 48 3.05 -2.05 -6.86
CA PHE A 48 4.00 -1.54 -5.87
C PHE A 48 5.44 -1.67 -6.36
N LEU A 49 5.78 -2.69 -7.14
CA LEU A 49 7.10 -2.78 -7.78
C LEU A 49 7.35 -1.59 -8.72
N ALA A 50 6.36 -1.22 -9.54
CA ALA A 50 6.43 -0.05 -10.41
C ALA A 50 6.54 1.26 -9.60
N SER A 51 5.90 1.36 -8.45
CA SER A 51 5.99 2.54 -7.58
C SER A 51 7.39 2.76 -6.96
N GLN A 52 8.24 1.72 -6.95
CA GLN A 52 9.62 1.82 -6.48
C GLN A 52 10.56 2.43 -7.54
N GLU A 53 10.13 2.58 -8.79
CA GLU A 53 10.96 3.18 -9.85
C GLU A 53 11.46 4.57 -9.45
N GLY A 54 12.78 4.79 -9.54
CA GLY A 54 13.41 6.05 -9.16
C GLY A 54 13.58 6.27 -7.65
N THR A 55 13.15 5.33 -6.80
CA THR A 55 13.29 5.43 -5.33
C THR A 55 14.52 4.69 -4.78
N GLY A 56 15.33 4.08 -5.65
CA GLY A 56 16.50 3.27 -5.28
C GLY A 56 16.43 1.85 -5.85
N PRO A 57 17.28 0.92 -5.37
CA PRO A 57 17.17 -0.50 -5.70
C PRO A 57 15.82 -1.06 -5.28
N ALA A 58 15.33 -2.05 -6.02
CA ALA A 58 14.14 -2.80 -5.64
C ALA A 58 14.34 -3.47 -4.27
N ILE A 59 13.27 -3.54 -3.49
CA ILE A 59 13.31 -4.09 -2.14
C ILE A 59 13.43 -5.61 -2.22
N GLU A 60 14.38 -6.18 -1.47
CA GLU A 60 14.51 -7.63 -1.34
C GLU A 60 13.26 -8.24 -0.68
N GLY A 61 12.76 -9.33 -1.28
CA GLY A 61 11.53 -9.99 -0.82
C GLY A 61 10.27 -9.15 -1.04
N HIS A 62 10.22 -8.34 -2.11
CA HIS A 62 9.04 -7.56 -2.52
C HIS A 62 7.76 -8.40 -2.52
N ASP A 63 7.75 -9.54 -3.21
CA ASP A 63 6.56 -10.39 -3.32
C ASP A 63 6.10 -10.91 -1.96
N GLU A 64 7.04 -11.30 -1.09
CA GLU A 64 6.76 -11.80 0.26
C GLU A 64 6.17 -10.71 1.16
N LEU A 65 6.64 -9.47 1.00
CA LEU A 65 6.09 -8.30 1.68
C LEU A 65 4.64 -8.08 1.28
N ILE A 66 4.34 -8.12 -0.02
CA ILE A 66 2.96 -7.97 -0.51
C ILE A 66 2.10 -9.14 -0.02
N ASP A 67 2.59 -10.37 -0.10
CA ASP A 67 1.86 -11.57 0.36
C ASP A 67 1.58 -11.56 1.87
N MET A 68 2.34 -10.80 2.65
CA MET A 68 2.06 -10.55 4.07
C MET A 68 1.00 -9.45 4.28
N CYS A 69 0.98 -8.43 3.42
CA CYS A 69 0.07 -7.29 3.57
C CYS A 69 -1.32 -7.50 2.95
N VAL A 70 -1.47 -8.38 1.96
CA VAL A 70 -2.77 -8.62 1.30
C VAL A 70 -3.76 -9.42 2.17
N PRO A 71 -3.36 -10.49 2.90
CA PRO A 71 -4.29 -11.28 3.71
C PRO A 71 -4.83 -10.53 4.94
N GLY A 72 -5.95 -11.01 5.49
CA GLY A 72 -6.47 -10.56 6.80
C GLY A 72 -7.07 -9.15 6.80
N ARG A 73 -7.52 -8.66 5.64
CA ARG A 73 -8.14 -7.34 5.47
C ARG A 73 -9.65 -7.42 5.74
N ASP A 74 -10.00 -7.25 7.00
CA ASP A 74 -11.37 -7.35 7.53
C ASP A 74 -12.04 -5.98 7.70
N GLU A 75 -11.45 -4.91 7.17
CA GLU A 75 -12.04 -3.58 7.20
C GLU A 75 -13.40 -3.58 6.45
N GLU A 76 -14.44 -3.05 7.09
CA GLU A 76 -15.80 -2.98 6.51
C GLU A 76 -15.93 -1.91 5.42
N ASP A 77 -15.20 -0.80 5.57
CA ASP A 77 -15.17 0.30 4.62
C ASP A 77 -14.06 0.09 3.58
N ILE A 78 -14.38 0.24 2.30
CA ILE A 78 -13.45 -0.01 1.20
C ILE A 78 -12.31 1.01 1.15
N CYS A 79 -12.54 2.25 1.58
CA CYS A 79 -11.50 3.27 1.65
C CYS A 79 -10.53 2.96 2.79
N GLU A 80 -11.05 2.54 3.94
CA GLU A 80 -10.22 2.03 5.04
C GLU A 80 -9.40 0.81 4.60
N LYS A 81 -10.00 -0.13 3.87
CA LYS A 81 -9.31 -1.32 3.34
C LYS A 81 -8.18 -0.96 2.38
N GLY A 82 -8.45 -0.09 1.40
CA GLY A 82 -7.46 0.36 0.43
C GLY A 82 -6.29 1.07 1.10
N TYR A 83 -6.58 1.95 2.06
CA TYR A 83 -5.55 2.60 2.84
C TYR A 83 -4.77 1.64 3.74
N ALA A 84 -5.42 0.69 4.40
CA ALA A 84 -4.76 -0.29 5.26
C ALA A 84 -3.73 -1.15 4.49
N LEU A 85 -4.03 -1.51 3.24
CA LEU A 85 -3.08 -2.16 2.34
C LEU A 85 -1.87 -1.26 2.08
N VAL A 86 -2.08 -0.03 1.60
CA VAL A 86 -1.00 0.91 1.29
C VAL A 86 -0.12 1.18 2.51
N LYS A 87 -0.74 1.44 3.66
CA LYS A 87 -0.05 1.64 4.94
C LYS A 87 0.85 0.47 5.29
N CYS A 88 0.33 -0.76 5.24
CA CYS A 88 1.13 -1.95 5.51
C CYS A 88 2.33 -2.04 4.58
N VAL A 89 2.11 -1.91 3.27
CA VAL A 89 3.18 -2.03 2.29
C VAL A 89 4.24 -0.97 2.53
N THR A 90 3.87 0.31 2.61
CA THR A 90 4.84 1.40 2.80
C THR A 90 5.61 1.29 4.11
N MET A 91 4.96 0.88 5.21
CA MET A 91 5.66 0.67 6.49
C MET A 91 6.71 -0.45 6.39
N GLU A 92 6.36 -1.57 5.78
CA GLU A 92 7.27 -2.71 5.60
C GLU A 92 8.42 -2.36 4.64
N GLU A 93 8.12 -1.63 3.56
CA GLU A 93 9.13 -1.16 2.62
C GLU A 93 10.16 -0.24 3.30
N LEU A 94 9.69 0.71 4.11
CA LEU A 94 10.54 1.61 4.88
C LEU A 94 11.39 0.84 5.89
N SER A 95 10.80 -0.14 6.58
CA SER A 95 11.49 -1.00 7.54
C SER A 95 12.64 -1.77 6.90
N ARG A 96 12.40 -2.43 5.75
CA ARG A 96 13.42 -3.18 5.02
C ARG A 96 14.54 -2.30 4.48
N ARG A 97 14.20 -1.11 3.96
CA ARG A 97 15.20 -0.13 3.49
C ARG A 97 16.10 0.40 4.61
N GLN A 98 15.60 0.45 5.84
CA GLN A 98 16.39 0.83 7.01
C GLN A 98 17.25 -0.32 7.53
N ALA A 99 16.73 -1.55 7.51
CA ALA A 99 17.45 -2.75 7.94
C ALA A 99 18.61 -3.15 6.99
N GLY A 100 18.51 -2.80 5.71
CA GLY A 100 19.57 -3.05 4.71
C GLY A 100 20.66 -1.97 4.63
N LYS A 101 20.63 -0.94 5.49
CA LYS A 101 21.70 0.06 5.66
C LYS A 101 22.65 -0.34 6.78
#